data_AF-A0AAN5SDG5-F1
#
_entry.id   AF-A0AAN5SDG5-F1
#
_cell.length_a   1.000
_cell.length_b   1.000
_cell.length_c   1.000
_cell.angle_alpha   90.00
_cell.angle_beta   90.00
_cell.angle_gamma   90.00
#
_symmetry.space_group_name_H-M   'P 1'
#
loop_
_entity.id
_entity.type
_entity.pdbx_description
1 polymer ?
#
loop_
_entity_poly.entity_id
_entity_poly.type
_entity_poly.pdbx_seq_one_letter_code
_entity_poly.pdbx_strand_id
1 'polypeptide(L)'
;MRNKIDTNIKKNLKMMLLLIYICVLGLILFWFIYYKYYIGYPFKEWISLMATLIASVLGGIFTMLGVVLTINRDIDNENKKEKDMVQSKALIVVSEMEAHIESAKDCICRMLNSRILKSDENELEFFEKCGSYMIFDNIYFVSNNTKDYFYDVISKADYINKEKIIKSFINFYTIHERIRNFYKANNRNNRDFFNCVINSYFENKVINIYITVFKNIKFINEEMENDFYKNESYFEAELCELCDIIDEIEKTNFITNEFKDILSFLKEISKDKF
;
A
#
# COMPACT_ATOMS: atom_id res chain seq x y z
N MET A 1 0.02 11.88 19.54
CA MET A 1 1.34 12.40 19.93
C MET A 1 1.53 13.90 19.65
N ARG A 2 1.14 14.45 18.48
CA ARG A 2 1.16 15.91 18.19
C ARG A 2 0.59 16.80 19.30
N ASN A 3 -0.60 16.48 19.84
CA ASN A 3 -1.22 17.26 20.93
C ASN A 3 -0.40 17.34 22.22
N LYS A 4 0.45 16.34 22.50
CA LYS A 4 1.30 16.29 23.71
C LYS A 4 2.61 17.08 23.51
N ILE A 5 3.05 17.20 22.26
CA ILE A 5 4.25 17.94 21.85
C ILE A 5 3.94 19.43 21.71
N ASP A 6 2.82 19.79 21.08
CA ASP A 6 2.35 21.18 21.01
C ASP A 6 2.07 21.78 22.39
N THR A 7 1.58 20.97 23.33
CA THR A 7 1.38 21.41 24.72
C THR A 7 2.71 21.62 25.44
N ASN A 8 3.72 20.78 25.21
CA ASN A 8 5.06 20.98 25.80
C ASN A 8 5.80 22.17 25.20
N ILE A 9 5.72 22.38 23.88
CA ILE A 9 6.32 23.55 23.20
C ILE A 9 5.63 24.84 23.68
N LYS A 10 4.30 24.87 23.72
CA LYS A 10 3.56 26.03 24.27
C LYS A 10 3.87 26.27 25.75
N LYS A 11 4.07 25.22 26.54
CA LYS A 11 4.42 25.34 27.97
C LYS A 11 5.82 25.89 28.16
N ASN A 12 6.79 25.44 27.36
CA ASN A 12 8.16 25.96 27.36
C ASN A 12 8.23 27.42 26.90
N LEU A 13 7.50 27.78 25.83
CA LEU A 13 7.37 29.17 25.37
C LEU A 13 6.72 30.09 26.41
N LYS A 14 5.68 29.62 27.10
CA LYS A 14 5.06 30.35 28.21
C LYS A 14 6.02 30.54 29.39
N MET A 15 6.81 29.51 29.72
CA MET A 15 7.82 29.61 30.78
C MET A 15 8.93 30.59 30.41
N MET A 16 9.35 30.61 29.14
CA MET A 16 10.34 31.55 28.62
C MET A 16 9.85 33.00 28.68
N LEU A 17 8.60 33.26 28.23
CA LEU A 17 7.97 34.58 28.34
C LEU A 17 7.87 35.03 29.80
N LEU A 18 7.54 34.12 30.71
CA LEU A 18 7.48 34.39 32.15
C LEU A 18 8.86 34.76 32.73
N LEU A 19 9.91 34.02 32.34
CA LEU A 19 11.30 34.30 32.75
C LEU A 19 11.78 35.66 32.26
N ILE A 20 11.53 35.97 30.99
CA ILE A 20 11.84 37.28 30.40
C ILE A 20 11.09 38.39 31.16
N TYR A 21 9.81 38.18 31.46
CA TYR A 21 9.00 39.15 32.20
C TYR A 21 9.53 39.40 33.62
N ILE A 22 9.94 38.34 34.34
CA ILE A 22 10.56 38.44 35.67
C ILE A 22 11.91 39.18 35.60
N CYS A 23 12.74 38.92 34.59
CA CYS A 23 14.01 39.61 34.40
C CYS A 23 13.81 41.10 34.10
N VAL A 24 12.85 41.47 33.26
CA VAL A 24 12.52 42.87 32.95
C VAL A 24 11.96 43.59 34.17
N LEU A 25 11.06 42.95 34.93
CA LEU A 25 10.57 43.49 36.21
C LEU A 25 11.69 43.69 37.23
N GLY A 26 12.61 42.73 37.31
CA GLY A 26 13.81 42.81 38.15
C GLY A 26 14.67 44.02 37.77
N LEU A 27 14.93 44.23 36.47
CA LEU A 27 15.69 45.39 35.97
C LEU A 27 14.99 46.73 36.28
N ILE A 28 13.66 46.80 36.14
CA ILE A 28 12.89 48.02 36.46
C ILE A 28 12.92 48.32 37.96
N LEU A 29 12.67 47.32 38.80
CA LEU A 29 12.74 47.45 40.27
C LEU A 29 14.14 47.89 40.72
N PHE A 30 15.16 47.27 40.14
CA PHE A 30 16.55 47.57 40.44
C PHE A 30 16.95 48.98 40.01
N TRP A 31 16.48 49.45 38.84
CA TRP A 31 16.67 50.82 38.37
C TRP A 31 16.01 51.84 39.30
N PHE A 32 14.79 51.54 39.79
CA PHE A 32 14.09 52.37 40.76
C PHE A 32 14.82 52.46 42.12
N ILE A 33 15.33 51.33 42.62
CA ILE A 33 16.10 51.28 43.88
C ILE A 33 17.40 52.07 43.73
N TYR A 34 18.10 51.92 42.60
CA TYR A 34 19.32 52.66 42.30
C TYR A 34 19.08 54.18 42.29
N TYR A 35 18.04 54.65 41.58
CA TYR A 35 17.73 56.08 41.49
C TYR A 35 17.32 56.69 42.84
N LYS A 36 16.67 55.90 43.71
CA LYS A 36 16.16 56.37 45.02
C LYS A 36 17.23 56.36 46.13
N TYR A 37 18.22 55.47 46.07
CA TYR A 37 19.17 55.26 47.18
C TYR A 37 20.65 55.51 46.87
N TYR A 38 21.06 55.61 45.60
CA TYR A 38 22.48 55.60 45.22
C TYR A 38 22.93 56.75 44.29
N ILE A 39 22.46 57.97 44.56
CA ILE A 39 23.01 59.18 43.94
C ILE A 39 24.41 59.43 44.51
N GLY A 40 25.46 58.85 43.89
CA GLY A 40 26.87 59.10 44.23
C GLY A 40 27.85 57.92 44.18
N TYR A 41 27.42 56.67 43.89
CA TYR A 41 28.30 55.49 43.81
C TYR A 41 29.06 55.39 42.46
N PRO A 42 30.28 54.83 42.39
CA PRO A 42 31.04 54.76 41.13
C PRO A 42 30.34 53.92 40.06
N PHE A 43 29.84 54.62 39.04
CA PHE A 43 29.10 54.12 37.86
C PHE A 43 29.75 52.92 37.13
N LYS A 44 31.07 52.72 37.31
CA LYS A 44 31.90 51.77 36.57
C LYS A 44 31.66 50.30 36.97
N GLU A 45 31.48 50.02 38.26
CA GLU A 45 31.20 48.65 38.76
C GLU A 45 29.77 48.21 38.41
N TRP A 46 28.84 49.16 38.37
CA TRP A 46 27.44 48.93 38.04
C TRP A 46 27.20 48.58 36.57
N ILE A 47 27.91 49.24 35.65
CA ILE A 47 27.88 48.89 34.22
C ILE A 47 28.37 47.46 34.00
N SER A 48 29.42 47.05 34.72
CA SER A 48 29.95 45.69 34.62
C SER A 48 28.94 44.64 35.06
N LEU A 49 28.22 44.87 36.16
CA LEU A 49 27.16 44.00 36.65
C LEU A 49 25.95 43.94 35.69
N MET A 50 25.56 45.08 35.13
CA MET A 50 24.48 45.12 34.13
C MET A 50 24.86 44.40 32.84
N ALA A 51 26.11 44.56 32.37
CA ALA A 51 26.61 43.87 31.19
C ALA A 51 26.63 42.35 31.38
N THR A 52 27.06 41.83 32.53
CA THR A 52 27.00 40.39 32.83
C THR A 52 25.59 39.86 32.98
N LEU A 53 24.67 40.66 33.54
CA LEU A 53 23.26 40.26 33.67
C LEU A 53 22.57 40.20 32.30
N ILE A 54 22.79 41.20 31.44
CA ILE A 54 22.31 41.18 30.05
C ILE A 54 22.93 40.03 29.26
N ALA A 55 24.25 39.82 29.37
CA ALA A 55 24.94 38.74 28.68
C ALA A 55 24.46 37.35 29.12
N SER A 56 24.17 37.15 30.42
CA SER A 56 23.64 35.88 30.93
C SER A 56 22.19 35.63 30.46
N VAL A 57 21.35 36.67 30.41
CA VAL A 57 19.98 36.58 29.86
C VAL A 57 20.02 36.27 28.36
N LEU A 58 20.84 36.98 27.58
CA LEU A 58 21.01 36.72 26.15
C LEU A 58 21.56 35.30 25.90
N GLY A 59 22.57 34.89 26.66
CA GLY A 59 23.13 33.54 26.61
C GLY A 59 22.06 32.47 26.88
N GLY A 60 21.24 32.67 27.92
CA GLY A 60 20.11 31.78 28.24
C GLY A 60 19.08 31.69 27.12
N ILE A 61 18.71 32.82 26.50
CA ILE A 61 17.77 32.88 25.37
C ILE A 61 18.35 32.14 24.15
N PHE A 62 19.61 32.38 23.77
CA PHE A 62 20.24 31.70 22.64
C PHE A 62 20.36 30.20 22.87
N THR A 63 20.65 29.77 24.10
CA THR A 63 20.76 28.35 24.46
C THR A 63 19.40 27.66 24.34
N MET A 64 18.33 28.29 24.84
CA MET A 64 16.97 27.75 24.68
C MET A 64 16.49 27.75 23.23
N LEU A 65 16.77 28.80 22.45
CA LEU A 65 16.49 28.82 21.01
C LEU A 65 17.21 27.68 20.29
N GLY A 66 18.47 27.42 20.64
CA GLY A 66 19.24 26.28 20.11
C GLY A 66 18.59 24.93 20.44
N VAL A 67 18.11 24.75 21.67
CA VAL A 67 17.37 23.54 22.09
C VAL A 67 16.05 23.39 21.31
N VAL A 68 15.26 24.45 21.17
CA VAL A 68 13.99 24.43 20.42
C VAL A 68 14.22 24.09 18.95
N LEU A 69 15.23 24.70 18.31
CA LEU A 69 15.59 24.40 16.92
C LEU A 69 16.06 22.95 16.75
N THR A 70 16.87 22.44 17.68
CA THR A 70 17.36 21.05 17.63
C THR A 70 16.20 20.06 17.78
N ILE A 71 15.33 20.28 18.77
CA ILE A 71 14.13 19.44 18.98
C ILE A 71 13.23 19.46 17.75
N ASN A 72 12.96 20.64 17.17
CA ASN A 72 12.13 20.74 15.96
C ASN A 72 12.78 20.00 14.78
N ARG A 73 14.09 20.15 14.59
CA ARG A 73 14.81 19.47 13.50
C ARG A 73 14.80 17.95 13.66
N ASP A 74 14.94 17.46 14.88
CA ASP A 74 14.89 16.02 15.18
C ASP A 74 13.48 15.46 14.95
N ILE A 75 12.44 16.20 15.36
CA ILE A 75 11.04 15.86 15.09
C ILE A 75 10.76 15.84 13.58
N ASP A 76 11.24 16.85 12.84
CA ASP A 76 11.06 16.90 11.39
C ASP A 76 11.76 15.73 10.68
N ASN A 77 12.97 15.38 11.13
CA ASN A 77 13.69 14.21 10.63
C ASN A 77 12.98 12.89 10.95
N GLU A 78 12.43 12.75 12.15
CA GLU A 78 11.68 11.56 12.57
C GLU A 78 10.38 11.43 11.77
N ASN A 79 9.61 12.51 11.64
CA ASN A 79 8.40 12.57 10.82
C ASN A 79 8.69 12.23 9.36
N LYS A 80 9.81 12.73 8.81
CA LYS A 80 10.23 12.45 7.44
C LYS A 80 10.58 10.97 7.25
N LYS A 81 11.37 10.39 8.17
CA LYS A 81 11.70 8.96 8.15
C LYS A 81 10.45 8.08 8.25
N GLU A 82 9.52 8.45 9.13
CA GLU A 82 8.26 7.73 9.26
C GLU A 82 7.44 7.80 7.97
N LYS A 83 7.35 8.98 7.34
CA LYS A 83 6.67 9.17 6.05
C LYS A 83 7.31 8.32 4.95
N ASP A 84 8.63 8.38 4.79
CA ASP A 84 9.35 7.61 3.77
C ASP A 84 9.17 6.09 4.01
N MET A 85 9.12 5.63 5.27
CA MET A 85 8.84 4.23 5.63
C MET A 85 7.42 3.81 5.25
N VAL A 86 6.40 4.63 5.56
CA VAL A 86 5.00 4.35 5.19
C VAL A 86 4.84 4.28 3.67
N GLN A 87 5.48 5.19 2.94
CA GLN A 87 5.49 5.18 1.47
C GLN A 87 6.11 3.89 0.92
N SER A 88 7.26 3.49 1.48
CA SER A 88 7.96 2.27 1.06
C SER A 88 7.09 1.03 1.31
N LYS A 89 6.45 0.94 2.48
CA LYS A 89 5.51 -0.14 2.79
C LYS A 89 4.31 -0.15 1.85
N ALA A 90 3.72 1.00 1.56
CA ALA A 90 2.61 1.11 0.61
C ALA A 90 3.01 0.62 -0.79
N LEU A 91 4.20 1.00 -1.26
CA LEU A 91 4.73 0.55 -2.55
C LEU A 91 4.94 -0.97 -2.58
N ILE A 92 5.52 -1.56 -1.52
CA ILE A 92 5.69 -3.01 -1.43
C ILE A 92 4.33 -3.72 -1.53
N VAL A 93 3.33 -3.24 -0.79
CA VAL A 93 1.98 -3.83 -0.82
C VAL A 93 1.37 -3.72 -2.23
N VAL A 94 1.52 -2.58 -2.91
CA VAL A 94 1.08 -2.42 -4.31
C VAL A 94 1.75 -3.44 -5.22
N SER A 95 3.08 -3.52 -5.19
CA SER A 95 3.83 -4.42 -6.06
C SER A 95 3.51 -5.90 -5.82
N GLU A 96 3.37 -6.31 -4.56
CA GLU A 96 2.99 -7.67 -4.17
C GLU A 96 1.58 -8.03 -4.67
N MET A 97 0.63 -7.11 -4.51
CA MET A 97 -0.74 -7.28 -4.95
C MET A 97 -0.84 -7.35 -6.48
N GLU A 98 -0.16 -6.45 -7.19
CA GLU A 98 -0.11 -6.44 -8.66
C GLU A 98 0.54 -7.72 -9.21
N ALA A 99 1.69 -8.14 -8.65
CA ALA A 99 2.35 -9.38 -9.06
C ALA A 99 1.47 -10.61 -8.86
N HIS A 100 0.73 -10.67 -7.75
CA HIS A 100 -0.21 -11.76 -7.49
C HIS A 100 -1.32 -11.83 -8.54
N ILE A 101 -1.99 -10.70 -8.82
CA ILE A 101 -3.08 -10.67 -9.79
C ILE A 101 -2.60 -10.93 -11.21
N GLU A 102 -1.47 -10.35 -11.63
CA GLU A 102 -0.95 -10.59 -12.99
C GLU A 102 -0.57 -12.06 -13.16
N SER A 103 0.06 -12.68 -12.17
CA SER A 103 0.38 -14.11 -12.23
C SER A 103 -0.85 -15.02 -12.28
N ALA A 104 -1.95 -14.62 -11.62
CA ALA A 104 -3.22 -15.34 -11.67
C ALA A 104 -3.90 -15.20 -13.05
N LYS A 105 -3.82 -14.02 -13.64
CA LYS A 105 -4.28 -13.75 -15.00
C LYS A 105 -3.49 -14.59 -16.02
N ASP A 106 -2.17 -14.59 -15.93
CA ASP A 106 -1.30 -15.38 -16.81
C ASP A 106 -1.60 -16.88 -16.71
N CYS A 107 -1.91 -17.37 -15.50
CA CYS A 107 -2.33 -18.75 -15.29
C CYS A 107 -3.63 -19.08 -16.06
N ILE A 108 -4.65 -18.22 -15.97
CA ILE A 108 -5.92 -18.42 -16.68
C ILE A 108 -5.73 -18.33 -18.19
N CYS A 109 -4.98 -17.36 -18.68
CA CYS A 109 -4.74 -17.20 -20.12
C CYS A 109 -4.02 -18.44 -20.66
N ARG A 110 -2.99 -18.93 -19.97
CA ARG A 110 -2.31 -20.19 -20.31
C ARG A 110 -3.26 -21.40 -20.29
N MET A 111 -4.17 -21.47 -19.31
CA MET A 111 -5.16 -22.55 -19.25
C MET A 111 -6.10 -22.51 -20.45
N LEU A 112 -6.70 -21.35 -20.75
CA LEU A 112 -7.64 -21.20 -21.86
C LEU A 112 -6.96 -21.50 -23.19
N ASN A 113 -5.75 -20.96 -23.41
CA ASN A 113 -4.94 -21.26 -24.59
C ASN A 113 -4.62 -22.76 -24.71
N SER A 114 -4.20 -23.38 -23.61
CA SER A 114 -3.92 -24.82 -23.60
C SER A 114 -5.18 -25.64 -23.90
N ARG A 115 -6.34 -25.19 -23.41
CA ARG A 115 -7.61 -25.88 -23.66
C ARG A 115 -7.98 -25.83 -25.14
N ILE A 116 -7.80 -24.69 -25.80
CA ILE A 116 -8.02 -24.54 -27.25
C ILE A 116 -7.05 -25.42 -28.05
N LEU A 117 -5.75 -25.41 -27.69
CA LEU A 117 -4.72 -26.19 -28.40
C LEU A 117 -4.85 -27.70 -28.19
N LYS A 118 -5.47 -28.13 -27.10
CA LYS A 118 -5.77 -29.52 -26.73
C LYS A 118 -7.26 -29.77 -26.80
N SER A 119 -7.89 -29.29 -27.87
CA SER A 119 -9.34 -29.39 -28.03
C SER A 119 -9.79 -30.84 -28.01
N ASP A 120 -9.05 -31.73 -28.68
CA ASP A 120 -9.26 -33.17 -28.78
C ASP A 120 -9.34 -33.92 -27.43
N GLU A 121 -8.74 -33.38 -26.36
CA GLU A 121 -8.81 -33.98 -25.03
C GLU A 121 -10.20 -33.77 -24.40
N ASN A 122 -10.74 -34.78 -23.72
CA ASN A 122 -11.93 -34.56 -22.88
C ASN A 122 -11.59 -33.69 -21.65
N GLU A 123 -12.60 -33.05 -21.05
CA GLU A 123 -12.38 -32.08 -19.96
C GLU A 123 -11.64 -32.69 -18.76
N LEU A 124 -11.94 -33.94 -18.40
CA LEU A 124 -11.32 -34.61 -17.25
C LEU A 124 -9.83 -34.87 -17.51
N GLU A 125 -9.51 -35.43 -18.68
CA GLU A 125 -8.15 -35.71 -19.11
C GLU A 125 -7.32 -34.43 -19.23
N PHE A 126 -7.91 -33.36 -19.77
CA PHE A 126 -7.27 -32.05 -19.83
C PHE A 126 -6.84 -31.58 -18.43
N PHE A 127 -7.76 -31.59 -17.46
CA PHE A 127 -7.46 -31.15 -16.10
C PHE A 127 -6.44 -32.04 -15.39
N GLU A 128 -6.41 -33.35 -15.65
CA GLU A 128 -5.37 -34.24 -15.12
C GLU A 128 -3.97 -33.88 -15.65
N LYS A 129 -3.88 -33.47 -16.92
CA LYS A 129 -2.62 -33.11 -17.58
C LYS A 129 -2.19 -31.66 -17.36
N CYS A 130 -3.05 -30.78 -16.84
CA CYS A 130 -2.69 -29.38 -16.55
C CYS A 130 -1.41 -29.22 -15.71
N GLY A 131 -1.14 -30.17 -14.79
CA GLY A 131 0.10 -30.17 -14.01
C GLY A 131 1.35 -30.43 -14.86
N SER A 132 1.25 -31.35 -15.82
CA SER A 132 2.33 -31.64 -16.78
C SER A 132 2.56 -30.49 -17.77
N TYR A 133 1.53 -29.71 -18.05
CA TYR A 133 1.59 -28.52 -18.91
C TYR A 133 2.14 -27.28 -18.19
N MET A 134 2.56 -27.40 -16.91
CA MET A 134 3.10 -26.30 -16.11
C MET A 134 2.18 -25.07 -16.07
N ILE A 135 0.87 -25.27 -16.23
CA ILE A 135 -0.09 -24.15 -16.29
C ILE A 135 -0.11 -23.42 -14.94
N PHE A 136 0.10 -24.15 -13.84
CA PHE A 136 0.15 -23.63 -12.48
C PHE A 136 1.51 -23.10 -12.05
N ASP A 137 2.56 -23.42 -12.81
CA ASP A 137 3.90 -22.96 -12.46
C ASP A 137 3.92 -21.46 -12.72
N ASN A 138 4.32 -20.70 -11.69
CA ASN A 138 4.44 -19.24 -11.65
C ASN A 138 3.26 -18.43 -11.09
N ILE A 139 2.28 -19.03 -10.40
CA ILE A 139 1.38 -18.20 -9.57
C ILE A 139 2.20 -17.62 -8.41
N TYR A 140 2.32 -16.30 -8.39
CA TYR A 140 2.95 -15.56 -7.31
C TYR A 140 2.01 -15.53 -6.11
N PHE A 141 2.50 -15.81 -4.90
CA PHE A 141 1.73 -15.67 -3.67
C PHE A 141 2.30 -14.54 -2.83
N VAL A 142 1.41 -13.67 -2.37
CA VAL A 142 1.74 -12.51 -1.54
C VAL A 142 2.48 -12.95 -0.28
N SER A 143 3.53 -12.20 0.07
CA SER A 143 4.30 -12.46 1.28
C SER A 143 3.48 -12.23 2.56
N ASN A 144 3.76 -13.00 3.61
CA ASN A 144 3.04 -12.89 4.88
C ASN A 144 3.15 -11.48 5.50
N ASN A 145 4.25 -10.77 5.23
CA ASN A 145 4.50 -9.42 5.75
C ASN A 145 3.61 -8.36 5.10
N THR A 146 3.06 -8.62 3.91
CA THR A 146 2.22 -7.65 3.17
C THR A 146 0.98 -7.25 3.99
N LYS A 147 0.40 -8.21 4.73
CA LYS A 147 -0.72 -7.94 5.63
C LYS A 147 -0.35 -6.93 6.72
N ASP A 148 0.80 -7.12 7.35
CA ASP A 148 1.25 -6.27 8.44
C ASP A 148 1.65 -4.89 7.90
N TYR A 149 2.27 -4.83 6.73
CA TYR A 149 2.58 -3.58 6.04
C TYR A 149 1.34 -2.80 5.67
N PHE A 150 0.29 -3.46 5.18
CA PHE A 150 -0.99 -2.80 4.91
C PHE A 150 -1.59 -2.20 6.19
N TYR A 151 -1.62 -2.94 7.30
CA TYR A 151 -2.16 -2.43 8.57
C TYR A 151 -1.35 -1.28 9.15
N ASP A 152 -0.02 -1.32 9.00
CA ASP A 152 0.85 -0.20 9.36
C ASP A 152 0.55 1.05 8.52
N VAL A 153 0.37 0.89 7.21
CA VAL A 153 0.05 1.99 6.29
C VAL A 153 -1.30 2.61 6.63
N ILE A 154 -2.36 1.80 6.76
CA ILE A 154 -3.71 2.31 6.97
C ILE A 154 -3.92 2.92 8.36
N SER A 155 -3.17 2.45 9.38
CA SER A 155 -3.21 3.05 10.71
C SER A 155 -2.67 4.49 10.71
N LYS A 156 -1.72 4.80 9.82
CA LYS A 156 -1.01 6.09 9.74
C LYS A 156 -1.53 7.03 8.64
N ALA A 157 -2.17 6.51 7.60
CA ALA A 157 -2.78 7.31 6.55
C ALA A 157 -3.91 8.20 7.10
N ASP A 158 -4.13 9.38 6.55
CA ASP A 158 -5.35 10.16 6.84
C ASP A 158 -6.30 9.99 5.64
N TYR A 159 -7.33 9.16 5.79
CA TYR A 159 -8.19 8.76 4.69
C TYR A 159 -9.64 8.60 5.16
N ILE A 160 -10.58 9.20 4.42
CA ILE A 160 -11.97 9.36 4.86
C ILE A 160 -12.72 8.01 4.86
N ASN A 161 -12.29 7.01 4.08
CA ASN A 161 -12.97 5.72 3.90
C ASN A 161 -12.13 4.49 4.32
N LYS A 162 -11.32 4.60 5.38
CA LYS A 162 -10.48 3.49 5.84
C LYS A 162 -11.22 2.17 6.04
N GLU A 163 -12.43 2.22 6.61
CA GLU A 163 -13.20 1.00 6.91
C GLU A 163 -13.51 0.19 5.65
N LYS A 164 -13.92 0.87 4.57
CA LYS A 164 -14.17 0.21 3.28
C LYS A 164 -12.90 -0.45 2.74
N ILE A 165 -11.79 0.28 2.74
CA ILE A 165 -10.50 -0.21 2.26
C ILE A 165 -10.00 -1.41 3.08
N ILE A 166 -10.16 -1.37 4.42
CA ILE A 166 -9.85 -2.50 5.30
C ILE A 166 -10.68 -3.73 4.93
N LYS A 167 -12.00 -3.56 4.75
CA LYS A 167 -12.90 -4.67 4.37
C LYS A 167 -12.50 -5.28 3.03
N SER A 168 -12.24 -4.44 2.03
CA SER A 168 -11.76 -4.91 0.72
C SER A 168 -10.44 -5.67 0.83
N PHE A 169 -9.49 -5.17 1.63
CA PHE A 169 -8.21 -5.85 1.83
C PHE A 169 -8.37 -7.19 2.56
N ILE A 170 -9.22 -7.25 3.59
CA ILE A 170 -9.53 -8.51 4.28
C ILE A 170 -10.12 -9.53 3.30
N ASN A 171 -11.05 -9.10 2.44
CA ASN A 171 -11.63 -9.98 1.43
C ASN A 171 -10.55 -10.52 0.47
N PHE A 172 -9.73 -9.62 -0.09
CA PHE A 172 -8.60 -9.98 -0.93
C PHE A 172 -7.66 -10.99 -0.26
N TYR A 173 -7.24 -10.72 0.97
CA TYR A 173 -6.30 -11.57 1.69
C TYR A 173 -6.90 -12.94 2.06
N THR A 174 -8.21 -12.97 2.37
CA THR A 174 -8.95 -14.22 2.62
C THR A 174 -9.01 -15.09 1.38
N ILE A 175 -9.32 -14.49 0.22
CA ILE A 175 -9.33 -15.18 -1.08
C ILE A 175 -7.93 -15.71 -1.41
N HIS A 176 -6.90 -14.87 -1.24
CA HIS A 176 -5.50 -15.24 -1.45
C HIS A 176 -5.13 -16.48 -0.64
N GLU A 177 -5.37 -16.45 0.68
CA GLU A 177 -5.00 -17.56 1.55
C GLU A 177 -5.78 -18.84 1.22
N ARG A 178 -7.06 -18.72 0.83
CA ARG A 178 -7.83 -19.85 0.32
C ARG A 178 -7.16 -20.48 -0.90
N ILE A 179 -6.79 -19.69 -1.91
CA ILE A 179 -6.15 -20.18 -3.15
C ILE A 179 -4.78 -20.78 -2.84
N ARG A 180 -3.99 -20.13 -1.97
CA ARG A 180 -2.70 -20.63 -1.50
C ARG A 180 -2.82 -22.00 -0.82
N ASN A 181 -3.85 -22.18 -0.01
CA ASN A 181 -4.11 -23.45 0.65
C ASN A 181 -4.54 -24.53 -0.34
N PHE A 182 -5.39 -24.20 -1.33
CA PHE A 182 -5.71 -25.14 -2.42
C PHE A 182 -4.45 -25.57 -3.19
N TYR A 183 -3.57 -24.62 -3.52
CA TYR A 183 -2.31 -24.91 -4.21
C TYR A 183 -1.41 -25.85 -3.38
N LYS A 184 -1.30 -25.62 -2.06
CA LYS A 184 -0.46 -26.43 -1.16
C LYS A 184 -1.03 -27.80 -0.80
N ALA A 185 -2.35 -27.98 -0.87
CA ALA A 185 -3.03 -29.14 -0.31
C ALA A 185 -2.79 -30.47 -1.06
N ASN A 186 -1.97 -30.52 -2.12
CA ASN A 186 -1.59 -31.72 -2.89
C ASN A 186 -2.74 -32.57 -3.47
N ASN A 187 -4.01 -32.28 -3.16
CA ASN A 187 -5.16 -32.84 -3.85
C ASN A 187 -5.33 -32.11 -5.18
N ARG A 188 -4.77 -32.72 -6.23
CA ARG A 188 -4.71 -32.26 -7.63
C ARG A 188 -6.07 -32.11 -8.33
N ASN A 189 -7.11 -31.64 -7.65
CA ASN A 189 -8.31 -31.21 -8.35
C ASN A 189 -8.06 -29.84 -8.98
N ASN A 190 -7.29 -29.87 -10.06
CA ASN A 190 -6.90 -28.74 -10.89
C ASN A 190 -8.12 -27.91 -11.32
N ARG A 191 -9.26 -28.57 -11.57
CA ARG A 191 -10.53 -27.94 -11.90
C ARG A 191 -11.06 -27.07 -10.76
N ASP A 192 -11.08 -27.59 -9.54
CA ASP A 192 -11.56 -26.83 -8.37
C ASP A 192 -10.68 -25.64 -8.07
N PHE A 193 -9.36 -25.81 -8.24
CA PHE A 193 -8.40 -24.71 -8.12
C PHE A 193 -8.71 -23.60 -9.14
N PHE A 194 -8.86 -23.93 -10.42
CA PHE A 194 -9.19 -22.96 -11.45
C PHE A 194 -10.53 -22.27 -11.22
N ASN A 195 -11.56 -23.03 -10.89
CA ASN A 195 -12.86 -22.48 -10.53
C ASN A 195 -12.75 -21.54 -9.33
N CYS A 196 -11.89 -21.83 -8.36
CA CYS A 196 -11.64 -20.93 -7.24
C CYS A 196 -10.96 -19.64 -7.69
N VAL A 197 -9.91 -19.71 -8.51
CA VAL A 197 -9.17 -18.53 -9.00
C VAL A 197 -10.07 -17.64 -9.87
N ILE A 198 -10.73 -18.22 -10.87
CA ILE A 198 -11.62 -17.52 -11.82
C ILE A 198 -12.76 -16.81 -11.09
N ASN A 199 -13.48 -17.52 -10.22
CA ASN A 199 -14.64 -16.95 -9.54
C ASN A 199 -14.29 -15.92 -8.46
N SER A 200 -13.05 -15.90 -7.98
CA SER A 200 -12.68 -15.03 -6.85
C SER A 200 -12.01 -13.71 -7.28
N TYR A 201 -11.24 -13.71 -8.37
CA TYR A 201 -10.50 -12.53 -8.80
C TYR A 201 -11.08 -11.80 -9.99
N PHE A 202 -11.90 -12.48 -10.80
CA PHE A 202 -12.22 -11.98 -12.13
C PHE A 202 -13.69 -11.62 -12.29
N GLU A 203 -13.95 -10.62 -13.12
CA GLU A 203 -15.29 -10.18 -13.44
C GLU A 203 -16.07 -11.27 -14.22
N ASN A 204 -17.40 -11.20 -14.16
CA ASN A 204 -18.30 -12.14 -14.84
C ASN A 204 -18.00 -12.31 -16.34
N LYS A 205 -17.43 -11.30 -17.01
CA LYS A 205 -17.03 -11.41 -18.42
C LYS A 205 -16.00 -12.53 -18.62
N VAL A 206 -14.99 -12.63 -17.75
CA VAL A 206 -13.96 -13.69 -17.83
C VAL A 206 -14.56 -15.06 -17.51
N ILE A 207 -15.48 -15.11 -16.54
CA ILE A 207 -16.22 -16.33 -16.21
C ILE A 207 -17.04 -16.82 -17.41
N ASN A 208 -17.72 -15.91 -18.11
CA ASN A 208 -18.48 -16.25 -19.31
C ASN A 208 -17.58 -16.81 -20.41
N ILE A 209 -16.41 -16.21 -20.61
CA ILE A 209 -15.46 -16.70 -21.61
C ILE A 209 -14.93 -18.08 -21.25
N TYR A 210 -14.56 -18.29 -19.98
CA TYR A 210 -14.21 -19.62 -19.49
C TYR A 210 -15.30 -20.65 -19.81
N ILE A 211 -16.56 -20.32 -19.54
CA ILE A 211 -17.70 -21.19 -19.85
C ILE A 211 -17.82 -21.42 -21.37
N THR A 212 -17.68 -20.39 -22.19
CA THR A 212 -17.79 -20.48 -23.65
C THR A 212 -16.71 -21.37 -24.23
N VAL A 213 -15.43 -21.18 -23.85
CA VAL A 213 -14.31 -22.00 -24.32
C VAL A 213 -14.56 -23.48 -24.01
N PHE A 214 -14.93 -23.81 -22.77
CA PHE A 214 -15.15 -25.21 -22.39
C PHE A 214 -16.41 -25.82 -23.01
N LYS A 215 -17.47 -25.04 -23.25
CA LYS A 215 -18.68 -25.52 -23.95
C LYS A 215 -18.44 -25.73 -25.45
N ASN A 216 -17.82 -24.76 -26.11
CA ASN A 216 -17.60 -24.82 -27.56
C ASN A 216 -16.64 -25.95 -27.91
N ILE A 217 -15.58 -26.15 -27.11
CA ILE A 217 -14.67 -27.27 -27.34
C ILE A 217 -15.35 -28.62 -27.14
N LYS A 218 -16.27 -28.72 -26.16
CA LYS A 218 -17.07 -29.94 -26.01
C LYS A 218 -17.93 -30.21 -27.26
N PHE A 219 -18.58 -29.18 -27.80
CA PHE A 219 -19.37 -29.28 -29.03
C PHE A 219 -18.49 -29.70 -30.21
N ILE A 220 -17.33 -29.06 -30.38
CA ILE A 220 -16.34 -29.39 -31.42
C ILE A 220 -15.93 -30.88 -31.33
N ASN A 221 -15.62 -31.39 -30.12
CA ASN A 221 -15.24 -32.79 -29.94
C ASN A 221 -16.37 -33.76 -30.31
N GLU A 222 -17.61 -33.45 -29.88
CA GLU A 222 -18.79 -34.27 -30.22
C GLU A 222 -19.05 -34.27 -31.73
N GLU A 223 -18.81 -33.17 -32.44
CA GLU A 223 -18.95 -33.12 -33.90
C GLU A 223 -17.81 -33.84 -34.65
N MET A 224 -16.57 -33.79 -34.13
CA MET A 224 -15.43 -34.52 -34.68
C MET A 224 -15.62 -36.05 -34.58
N GLU A 225 -16.13 -36.55 -33.46
CA GLU A 225 -16.40 -37.98 -33.26
C GLU A 225 -17.53 -38.52 -34.16
N ASN A 226 -18.46 -37.64 -34.57
CA ASN A 226 -19.62 -38.02 -35.39
C ASN A 226 -19.37 -37.95 -36.91
N ASP A 227 -18.12 -37.81 -37.37
CA ASP A 227 -17.71 -37.79 -38.79
C ASP A 227 -18.39 -36.68 -39.64
N PHE A 228 -19.04 -35.70 -39.01
CA PHE A 228 -19.88 -34.71 -39.69
C PHE A 228 -19.09 -33.61 -40.41
N TYR A 229 -17.79 -33.43 -40.11
CA TYR A 229 -16.95 -32.39 -40.70
C TYR A 229 -15.68 -32.93 -41.34
N LYS A 230 -15.75 -33.06 -42.67
CA LYS A 230 -14.61 -33.07 -43.60
C LYS A 230 -14.12 -31.66 -43.97
N ASN A 231 -14.52 -30.62 -43.22
CA ASN A 231 -14.21 -29.23 -43.53
C ASN A 231 -13.31 -28.62 -42.44
N GLU A 232 -12.00 -28.80 -42.59
CA GLU A 232 -10.97 -28.16 -41.76
C GLU A 232 -11.19 -26.64 -41.62
N SER A 233 -11.72 -25.98 -42.65
CA SER A 233 -11.93 -24.53 -42.64
C SER A 233 -12.98 -24.05 -41.63
N TYR A 234 -13.98 -24.86 -41.27
CA TYR A 234 -15.00 -24.48 -40.29
C TYR A 234 -14.43 -24.59 -38.88
N PHE A 235 -13.72 -25.68 -38.61
CA PHE A 235 -12.99 -25.90 -37.37
C PHE A 235 -11.93 -24.81 -37.13
N GLU A 236 -11.15 -24.45 -38.16
CA GLU A 236 -10.17 -23.36 -38.08
C GLU A 236 -10.83 -22.01 -37.78
N ALA A 237 -11.98 -21.70 -38.40
CA ALA A 237 -12.69 -20.44 -38.16
C ALA A 237 -13.18 -20.31 -36.71
N GLU A 238 -13.72 -21.39 -36.14
CA GLU A 238 -14.25 -21.40 -34.77
C GLU A 238 -13.12 -21.37 -33.72
N LEU A 239 -11.97 -21.98 -34.01
CA LEU A 239 -10.75 -21.81 -33.21
C LEU A 239 -10.20 -20.38 -33.28
N CYS A 240 -10.20 -19.75 -34.45
CA CYS A 240 -9.80 -18.35 -34.61
C CYS A 240 -10.68 -17.41 -33.77
N GLU A 241 -11.99 -17.61 -33.76
CA GLU A 241 -12.91 -16.81 -32.94
C GLU A 241 -12.62 -16.97 -31.43
N LEU A 242 -12.30 -18.19 -30.98
CA LEU A 242 -11.90 -18.44 -29.58
C LEU A 242 -10.56 -17.79 -29.21
N CYS A 243 -9.59 -17.75 -30.13
CA CYS A 243 -8.32 -17.05 -29.95
C CYS A 243 -8.52 -15.53 -29.84
N ASP A 244 -9.36 -14.93 -30.71
CA ASP A 244 -9.68 -13.50 -30.66
C ASP A 244 -10.33 -13.11 -29.32
N ILE A 245 -11.16 -13.99 -28.77
CA ILE A 245 -11.78 -13.81 -27.45
C ILE A 245 -10.72 -13.81 -26.33
N ILE A 246 -9.65 -14.64 -26.41
CA ILE A 246 -8.55 -14.63 -25.44
C ILE A 246 -7.70 -13.37 -25.55
N ASP A 247 -7.41 -12.92 -26.77
CA ASP A 247 -6.74 -11.63 -27.01
C ASP A 247 -7.53 -10.46 -26.41
N GLU A 248 -8.85 -10.55 -26.41
CA GLU A 248 -9.72 -9.59 -25.73
C GLU A 248 -9.63 -9.71 -24.20
N ILE A 249 -9.52 -10.93 -23.66
CA ILE A 249 -9.27 -11.17 -22.24
C ILE A 249 -8.00 -10.44 -21.82
N GLU A 250 -6.86 -10.69 -22.47
CA GLU A 250 -5.56 -10.10 -22.11
C GLU A 250 -5.57 -8.55 -22.02
N LYS A 251 -6.45 -7.91 -22.80
CA LYS A 251 -6.65 -6.46 -22.88
C LYS A 251 -7.71 -5.91 -21.91
N THR A 252 -8.53 -6.77 -21.30
CA THR A 252 -9.62 -6.34 -20.40
C THR A 252 -9.07 -6.03 -18.99
N ASN A 253 -9.60 -5.01 -18.31
CA ASN A 253 -9.23 -4.75 -16.90
C ASN A 253 -9.87 -5.80 -15.98
N PHE A 254 -9.09 -6.84 -15.65
CA PHE A 254 -9.51 -8.07 -14.95
C PHE A 254 -10.05 -7.92 -13.53
N ILE A 255 -9.87 -6.75 -12.93
CA ILE A 255 -9.80 -6.66 -11.48
C ILE A 255 -11.09 -6.10 -10.89
N THR A 256 -11.62 -6.79 -9.87
CA THR A 256 -12.75 -6.34 -9.08
C THR A 256 -12.56 -4.90 -8.58
N ASN A 257 -13.67 -4.15 -8.50
CA ASN A 257 -13.66 -2.77 -8.01
C ASN A 257 -13.03 -2.65 -6.61
N GLU A 258 -13.13 -3.70 -5.79
CA GLU A 258 -12.53 -3.76 -4.46
C GLU A 258 -11.00 -3.66 -4.50
N PHE A 259 -10.35 -4.33 -5.46
CA PHE A 259 -8.90 -4.26 -5.59
C PHE A 259 -8.45 -2.96 -6.27
N LYS A 260 -9.24 -2.42 -7.20
CA LYS A 260 -9.02 -1.07 -7.75
C LYS A 260 -9.03 -0.02 -6.63
N ASP A 261 -9.98 -0.13 -5.69
CA ASP A 261 -10.09 0.76 -4.54
C ASP A 261 -8.86 0.68 -3.62
N ILE A 262 -8.39 -0.53 -3.30
CA ILE A 262 -7.18 -0.75 -2.48
C ILE A 262 -5.95 -0.18 -3.18
N LEU A 263 -5.75 -0.51 -4.46
CA LEU A 263 -4.60 -0.03 -5.23
C LEU A 263 -4.61 1.49 -5.37
N SER A 264 -5.78 2.10 -5.62
CA SER A 264 -5.90 3.55 -5.70
C SER A 264 -5.45 4.21 -4.40
N PHE A 265 -5.96 3.72 -3.26
CA PHE A 265 -5.57 4.18 -1.92
C PHE A 265 -4.06 4.04 -1.67
N LEU A 266 -3.49 2.86 -1.92
CA LEU A 266 -2.06 2.63 -1.68
C LEU A 266 -1.18 3.45 -2.64
N LYS A 267 -1.60 3.61 -3.90
CA LYS A 267 -0.91 4.45 -4.88
C LYS A 267 -0.96 5.92 -4.50
N GLU A 268 -2.07 6.41 -3.95
CA GLU A 268 -2.16 7.78 -3.43
C GLU A 268 -1.14 8.00 -2.31
N ILE A 269 -1.02 7.05 -1.39
CA ILE A 269 -0.02 7.11 -0.30
C ILE A 269 1.41 7.01 -0.84
N SER A 270 1.65 6.17 -1.85
CA SER A 270 2.98 5.97 -2.43
C SER A 270 3.42 7.10 -3.37
N LYS A 271 2.47 7.85 -3.96
CA LYS A 271 2.72 8.90 -4.97
C LYS A 271 3.11 10.27 -4.41
N ASP A 272 3.23 10.43 -3.10
CA ASP A 272 3.70 11.69 -2.50
C ASP A 272 5.16 12.07 -2.85
N LYS A 273 5.79 11.36 -3.79
CA LYS A 273 6.89 11.85 -4.64
C LYS A 273 6.77 11.21 -6.03
N PHE A 274 6.23 11.93 -7.01
CA PHE A 274 6.79 12.14 -8.36
C PHE A 274 6.03 13.30 -9.02
#